data_AF-A0A653SSG2-F1
#
_entry.id   AF-A0A653SSG2-F1
#
_cell.length_a   1.000
_cell.length_b   1.000
_cell.length_c   1.000
_cell.angle_alpha   90.00
_cell.angle_beta   90.00
_cell.angle_gamma   90.00
#
_symmetry.space_group_name_H-M   'P 1'
#
loop_
_entity.id
_entity.type
_entity.pdbx_description
1 polymer ?
#
loop_
_entity_poly.entity_id
_entity_poly.type
_entity_poly.pdbx_seq_one_letter_code
_entity_poly.pdbx_strand_id
1 'polypeptide(L)'
;MKLAIKLILVGLLVVSCGGSDDSNNNPPEETEKELGAFNLIFPENNLICTEGEENGSDGVSIEFQWSASTNATSYELEITNQETNSTDTRTITTTSLAVGLPKGTQFSWSVTAILEDKSLASDSWNFYSEGTSTENFAPFPAEINVSDNGDGTVNVSWVGEDLDDDLSTYDVYIGTSGNLVLILENTTNVNTNYNFTAGKQYIVQVVSKDSNNNTSTSETYFTF
;
A
#
# COMPACT_ATOMS: atom_id res chain seq x y z
N MET A 1 65.58 -50.31 11.46
CA MET A 1 67.07 -50.27 11.45
C MET A 1 67.54 -50.95 10.16
N LYS A 2 68.44 -50.27 9.42
CA LYS A 2 69.18 -50.73 8.23
C LYS A 2 68.46 -50.70 6.87
N LEU A 3 68.50 -49.52 6.28
CA LEU A 3 68.67 -49.29 4.84
C LEU A 3 69.83 -50.15 4.29
N ALA A 4 69.65 -50.75 3.12
CA ALA A 4 70.74 -51.22 2.29
C ALA A 4 70.48 -50.81 0.84
N ILE A 5 71.14 -49.71 0.46
CA ILE A 5 71.31 -49.23 -0.91
C ILE A 5 72.34 -50.15 -1.61
N LYS A 6 72.03 -50.63 -2.82
CA LYS A 6 73.05 -51.07 -3.78
C LYS A 6 72.73 -50.49 -5.15
N LEU A 7 73.74 -49.79 -5.66
CA LEU A 7 73.78 -48.95 -6.84
C LEU A 7 74.94 -49.46 -7.71
N ILE A 8 74.65 -49.99 -8.91
CA ILE A 8 75.59 -50.32 -10.00
C ILE A 8 74.73 -50.24 -11.29
N LEU A 9 74.73 -49.19 -12.11
CA LEU A 9 75.74 -48.55 -12.99
C LEU A 9 76.03 -49.30 -14.30
N VAL A 10 76.01 -48.51 -15.39
CA VAL A 10 76.48 -48.73 -16.78
C VAL A 10 75.42 -49.37 -17.70
N GLY A 11 74.93 -48.78 -18.78
CA GLY A 11 75.35 -47.62 -19.58
C GLY A 11 75.37 -48.04 -21.05
N LEU A 12 74.37 -47.64 -21.84
CA LEU A 12 74.42 -47.71 -23.31
C LEU A 12 73.78 -46.45 -23.90
N LEU A 13 74.61 -45.64 -24.55
CA LEU A 13 74.25 -44.48 -25.35
C LEU A 13 74.06 -44.94 -26.80
N VAL A 14 72.93 -44.56 -27.40
CA VAL A 14 72.82 -44.32 -28.84
C VAL A 14 72.06 -43.02 -29.06
N VAL A 15 72.68 -42.15 -29.87
CA VAL A 15 72.24 -40.82 -30.31
C VAL A 15 71.43 -40.96 -31.59
N SER A 16 70.32 -40.22 -31.75
CA SER A 16 70.08 -39.30 -32.89
C SER A 16 68.62 -38.84 -33.04
N CYS A 17 68.45 -37.52 -32.93
CA CYS A 17 67.62 -36.56 -33.69
C CYS A 17 66.17 -36.87 -34.11
N GLY A 18 65.25 -36.01 -33.67
CA GLY A 18 63.92 -35.81 -34.25
C GLY A 18 63.11 -34.84 -33.39
N GLY A 19 63.12 -33.56 -33.74
CA GLY A 19 62.36 -32.53 -33.02
C GLY A 19 60.86 -32.59 -33.32
N SER A 20 60.06 -32.21 -32.32
CA SER A 20 59.07 -31.15 -32.43
C SER A 20 58.54 -30.88 -31.02
N ASP A 21 58.71 -29.62 -30.58
CA ASP A 21 57.98 -29.07 -29.45
C ASP A 21 56.49 -29.07 -29.78
N ASP A 22 55.73 -29.99 -29.18
CA ASP A 22 54.30 -29.79 -28.98
C ASP A 22 54.09 -29.44 -27.50
N SER A 23 54.43 -28.19 -27.20
CA SER A 23 53.87 -27.48 -26.06
C SER A 23 52.36 -27.47 -26.23
N ASN A 24 51.66 -28.41 -25.60
CA ASN A 24 50.25 -28.28 -25.29
C ASN A 24 50.08 -27.13 -24.28
N ASN A 25 50.22 -25.89 -24.77
CA ASN A 25 49.65 -24.71 -24.16
C ASN A 25 48.16 -24.73 -24.48
N ASN A 26 47.40 -25.58 -23.82
CA ASN A 26 45.98 -25.28 -23.65
C ASN A 26 45.94 -24.12 -22.64
N PRO A 27 45.38 -22.95 -22.98
CA PRO A 27 45.18 -21.88 -22.01
C PRO A 27 44.45 -22.44 -20.78
N PRO A 28 44.73 -21.95 -19.55
CA PRO A 28 43.88 -22.28 -18.41
C PRO A 28 42.44 -21.98 -18.81
N GLU A 29 41.56 -22.97 -18.69
CA GLU A 29 40.13 -22.78 -18.90
C GLU A 29 39.68 -21.72 -17.91
N GLU A 30 39.47 -20.48 -18.38
CA GLU A 30 38.95 -19.41 -17.54
C GLU A 30 37.60 -19.89 -17.02
N THR A 31 37.50 -20.04 -15.70
CA THR A 31 36.24 -20.41 -15.07
C THR A 31 35.25 -19.30 -15.39
N GLU A 32 34.28 -19.63 -16.24
CA GLU A 32 33.27 -18.68 -16.69
C GLU A 32 32.52 -18.12 -15.48
N LYS A 33 32.41 -16.80 -15.39
CA LYS A 33 31.69 -16.15 -14.29
C LYS A 33 30.20 -16.38 -14.47
N GLU A 34 29.55 -16.79 -13.39
CA GLU A 34 28.09 -17.00 -13.33
C GLU A 34 27.44 -16.00 -12.37
N LEU A 35 26.17 -15.70 -12.63
CA LEU A 35 25.33 -14.90 -11.74
C LEU A 35 24.93 -15.72 -10.51
N GLY A 36 25.04 -15.11 -9.33
CA GLY A 36 24.58 -15.70 -8.08
C GLY A 36 23.09 -15.44 -7.82
N ALA A 37 22.42 -16.33 -7.08
CA ALA A 37 21.07 -16.07 -6.60
C ALA A 37 21.02 -14.79 -5.74
N PHE A 38 19.91 -14.08 -5.82
CA PHE A 38 19.64 -12.86 -5.05
C PHE A 38 18.15 -12.79 -4.72
N ASN A 39 17.77 -11.93 -3.77
CA ASN A 39 16.40 -11.79 -3.30
C ASN A 39 15.95 -10.34 -3.39
N LEU A 40 14.67 -10.14 -3.66
CA LEU A 40 14.00 -8.88 -3.42
C LEU A 40 13.90 -8.63 -1.90
N ILE A 41 13.98 -7.38 -1.49
CA ILE A 41 13.97 -6.99 -0.06
C ILE A 41 12.77 -6.08 0.21
N PHE A 42 12.60 -5.02 -0.58
CA PHE A 42 11.58 -4.00 -0.33
C PHE A 42 11.18 -3.30 -1.64
N PRO A 43 9.91 -2.90 -1.86
CA PRO A 43 8.73 -3.12 -1.01
C PRO A 43 8.38 -4.60 -0.80
N GLU A 44 7.82 -4.95 0.36
CA GLU A 44 7.47 -6.34 0.69
C GLU A 44 6.34 -6.90 -0.18
N ASN A 45 6.41 -8.21 -0.48
CA ASN A 45 5.43 -8.89 -1.32
C ASN A 45 4.04 -9.01 -0.65
N ASN A 46 2.99 -8.66 -1.39
CA ASN A 46 1.58 -8.72 -1.03
C ASN A 46 1.22 -7.89 0.21
N LEU A 47 1.90 -6.76 0.42
CA LEU A 47 1.60 -5.81 1.50
C LEU A 47 1.36 -4.40 0.97
N ILE A 48 0.84 -3.54 1.86
CA ILE A 48 0.79 -2.09 1.63
C ILE A 48 2.14 -1.52 2.06
N CYS A 49 2.80 -0.79 1.17
CA CYS A 49 4.01 -0.04 1.44
C CYS A 49 3.65 1.31 2.05
N THR A 50 3.77 1.43 3.37
CA THR A 50 3.54 2.66 4.16
C THR A 50 4.81 3.48 4.37
N GLU A 51 5.85 3.22 3.58
CA GLU A 51 7.10 3.98 3.61
C GLU A 51 7.32 4.68 2.28
N GLY A 52 8.09 5.77 2.33
CA GLY A 52 8.43 6.59 1.18
C GLY A 52 8.45 8.06 1.54
N GLU A 53 8.96 8.88 0.63
CA GLU A 53 8.93 10.33 0.76
C GLU A 53 7.80 10.92 -0.09
N GLU A 54 7.09 11.89 0.46
CA GLU A 54 6.04 12.62 -0.27
C GLU A 54 6.57 13.21 -1.58
N ASN A 55 5.86 12.95 -2.68
CA ASN A 55 6.22 13.43 -4.00
C ASN A 55 5.01 14.11 -4.65
N GLY A 56 4.71 15.33 -4.20
CA GLY A 56 3.52 16.07 -4.59
C GLY A 56 2.29 15.67 -3.77
N SER A 57 1.09 15.99 -4.25
CA SER A 57 -0.18 15.65 -3.58
C SER A 57 -0.56 14.17 -3.73
N ASP A 58 -0.26 13.58 -4.89
CA ASP A 58 -0.79 12.27 -5.31
C ASP A 58 0.32 11.24 -5.56
N GLY A 59 1.56 11.57 -5.23
CA GLY A 59 2.73 10.73 -5.46
C GLY A 59 3.51 10.43 -4.18
N VAL A 60 4.16 9.27 -4.17
CA VAL A 60 5.10 8.84 -3.13
C VAL A 60 6.36 8.29 -3.79
N SER A 61 7.52 8.68 -3.30
CA SER A 61 8.81 8.15 -3.74
C SER A 61 9.18 6.95 -2.86
N ILE A 62 9.13 5.75 -3.44
CA ILE A 62 9.39 4.49 -2.74
C ILE A 62 10.77 3.97 -3.17
N GLU A 63 11.61 3.63 -2.20
CA GLU A 63 12.90 2.97 -2.48
C GLU A 63 12.67 1.49 -2.78
N PHE A 64 13.13 1.01 -3.93
CA PHE A 64 13.19 -0.41 -4.24
C PHE A 64 14.55 -0.95 -3.82
N GLN A 65 14.59 -2.11 -3.18
CA GLN A 65 15.81 -2.73 -2.65
C GLN A 65 15.84 -4.23 -2.92
N TRP A 66 17.02 -4.74 -3.27
CA TRP A 66 17.30 -6.15 -3.46
C TRP A 66 18.73 -6.49 -3.00
N SER A 67 19.04 -7.77 -2.79
CA SER A 67 20.40 -8.18 -2.45
C SER A 67 21.29 -8.23 -3.70
N ALA A 68 22.60 -8.03 -3.54
CA ALA A 68 23.54 -8.16 -4.65
C ALA A 68 23.59 -9.60 -5.19
N SER A 69 23.52 -9.75 -6.52
CA SER A 69 23.86 -10.98 -7.22
C SER A 69 25.38 -11.06 -7.43
N THR A 70 25.96 -12.24 -7.24
CA THR A 70 27.40 -12.45 -7.46
C THR A 70 27.75 -12.19 -8.92
N ASN A 71 28.87 -11.51 -9.18
CA ASN A 71 29.38 -11.11 -10.51
C ASN A 71 28.51 -10.14 -11.33
N ALA A 72 27.29 -9.78 -10.89
CA ALA A 72 26.45 -8.84 -11.63
C ALA A 72 27.11 -7.47 -11.77
N THR A 73 27.04 -6.88 -12.96
CA THR A 73 27.55 -5.54 -13.25
C THR A 73 26.47 -4.47 -13.21
N SER A 74 25.21 -4.86 -13.44
CA SER A 74 24.05 -3.98 -13.37
C SER A 74 22.78 -4.78 -13.10
N TYR A 75 21.68 -4.06 -12.86
CA TYR A 75 20.36 -4.59 -12.64
C TYR A 75 19.35 -3.79 -13.46
N GLU A 76 18.35 -4.48 -13.99
CA GLU A 76 17.16 -3.89 -14.57
C GLU A 76 16.01 -4.05 -13.59
N LEU A 77 15.49 -2.92 -13.09
CA LEU A 77 14.28 -2.85 -12.28
C LEU A 77 13.09 -2.61 -13.21
N GLU A 78 12.10 -3.49 -13.15
CA GLU A 78 10.83 -3.36 -13.86
C GLU A 78 9.71 -3.14 -12.85
N ILE A 79 8.89 -2.10 -13.04
CA ILE A 79 7.74 -1.77 -12.21
C ILE A 79 6.52 -1.60 -13.12
N THR A 80 5.47 -2.36 -12.87
CA THR A 80 4.23 -2.31 -13.65
C THR A 80 3.07 -1.85 -12.77
N ASN A 81 2.42 -0.76 -13.18
CA ASN A 81 1.14 -0.32 -12.63
C ASN A 81 0.04 -1.29 -13.08
N GLN A 82 -0.62 -1.96 -12.13
CA GLN A 82 -1.61 -2.99 -12.44
C GLN A 82 -2.97 -2.44 -12.89
N GLU A 83 -3.25 -1.16 -12.61
CA GLU A 83 -4.50 -0.51 -13.03
C GLU A 83 -4.41 -0.07 -14.50
N THR A 84 -3.29 0.54 -14.88
CA THR A 84 -3.08 1.06 -16.24
C THR A 84 -2.39 0.07 -17.16
N ASN A 85 -1.78 -0.99 -16.62
CA ASN A 85 -0.87 -1.90 -17.31
C ASN A 85 0.36 -1.20 -17.93
N SER A 86 0.76 -0.04 -17.39
CA SER A 86 1.98 0.64 -17.84
C SER A 86 3.21 0.16 -17.08
N THR A 87 4.29 -0.12 -17.80
CA THR A 87 5.56 -0.58 -17.25
C THR A 87 6.63 0.51 -17.34
N ASP A 88 7.36 0.74 -16.24
CA ASP A 88 8.59 1.54 -16.17
C ASP A 88 9.79 0.60 -15.94
N THR A 89 10.85 0.79 -16.73
CA THR A 89 12.04 -0.06 -16.70
C THR A 89 13.28 0.80 -16.54
N ARG A 90 14.14 0.46 -15.57
CA ARG A 90 15.33 1.25 -15.20
C ARG A 90 16.55 0.34 -15.07
N THR A 91 17.62 0.64 -15.79
CA THR A 91 18.91 -0.05 -15.63
C THR A 91 19.85 0.76 -14.74
N ILE A 92 20.32 0.17 -13.65
CA ILE A 92 21.20 0.81 -12.67
C ILE A 92 22.30 -0.16 -12.19
N THR A 93 23.35 0.36 -11.54
CA THR A 93 24.51 -0.45 -11.06
C THR A 93 24.51 -0.68 -9.55
N THR A 94 23.61 -0.02 -8.82
CA THR A 94 23.35 -0.19 -7.39
C THR A 94 22.38 -1.33 -7.12
N THR A 95 22.08 -1.57 -5.85
CA THR A 95 21.05 -2.56 -5.43
C THR A 95 19.83 -1.89 -4.81
N SER A 96 19.68 -0.58 -5.04
CA SER A 96 18.48 0.17 -4.71
C SER A 96 18.25 1.33 -5.67
N LEU A 97 16.99 1.74 -5.79
CA LEU A 97 16.55 2.91 -6.57
C LEU A 97 15.22 3.45 -6.01
N ALA A 98 15.16 4.74 -5.72
CA ALA A 98 13.92 5.42 -5.40
C ALA A 98 13.14 5.79 -6.66
N VAL A 99 11.85 5.46 -6.70
CA VAL A 99 10.95 5.73 -7.84
C VAL A 99 9.68 6.41 -7.34
N GLY A 100 9.31 7.51 -7.99
CA GLY A 100 8.04 8.20 -7.74
C GLY A 100 6.87 7.44 -8.35
N LEU A 101 5.91 7.05 -7.52
CA LEU A 101 4.74 6.27 -7.89
C LEU A 101 3.45 6.97 -7.43
N PRO A 102 2.34 6.82 -8.16
CA PRO A 102 1.01 7.18 -7.67
C PRO A 102 0.70 6.53 -6.31
N LYS A 103 0.05 7.28 -5.42
CA LYS A 103 -0.47 6.79 -4.13
C LYS A 103 -1.70 5.91 -4.33
N GLY A 104 -1.91 4.96 -3.40
CA GLY A 104 -3.10 4.12 -3.35
C GLY A 104 -3.25 3.16 -4.54
N THR A 105 -2.16 2.85 -5.25
CA THR A 105 -2.17 2.09 -6.49
C THR A 105 -1.46 0.74 -6.32
N GLN A 106 -1.97 -0.28 -6.99
CA GLN A 106 -1.33 -1.60 -7.03
C GLN A 106 -0.20 -1.66 -8.07
N PHE A 107 0.97 -2.15 -7.67
CA PHE A 107 2.11 -2.38 -8.54
C PHE A 107 2.59 -3.82 -8.46
N SER A 108 3.16 -4.31 -9.55
CA SER A 108 4.07 -5.45 -9.55
C SER A 108 5.47 -4.96 -9.88
N TRP A 109 6.50 -5.63 -9.37
CA TRP A 109 7.88 -5.32 -9.70
C TRP A 109 8.76 -6.56 -9.72
N SER A 110 9.86 -6.47 -10.45
CA SER A 110 10.89 -7.50 -10.51
C SER A 110 12.25 -6.89 -10.82
N VAL A 111 13.31 -7.64 -10.57
CA VAL A 111 14.67 -7.23 -10.88
C VAL A 111 15.35 -8.32 -11.70
N THR A 112 16.07 -7.91 -12.74
CA THR A 112 16.94 -8.79 -13.52
C THR A 112 18.40 -8.39 -13.33
N ALA A 113 19.21 -9.27 -12.74
CA ALA A 113 20.66 -9.09 -12.65
C ALA A 113 21.31 -9.35 -14.01
N ILE A 114 22.32 -8.56 -14.37
CA ILE A 114 22.96 -8.57 -15.69
C ILE A 114 24.48 -8.75 -15.53
N LEU A 115 25.05 -9.63 -16.35
CA LEU A 115 26.50 -9.82 -16.52
C LEU A 115 26.78 -10.11 -17.99
N GLU A 116 27.30 -9.12 -18.72
CA GLU A 116 27.58 -9.24 -20.17
C GLU A 116 26.37 -9.74 -20.97
N ASP A 117 26.41 -10.96 -21.51
CA ASP A 117 25.34 -11.61 -22.25
C ASP A 117 24.43 -12.51 -21.38
N LYS A 118 24.69 -12.59 -20.07
CA LYS A 118 23.93 -13.37 -19.09
C LYS A 118 22.96 -12.50 -18.30
N SER A 119 21.82 -13.08 -17.96
CA SER A 119 20.83 -12.48 -17.07
C SER A 119 20.23 -13.50 -16.11
N LEU A 120 19.82 -13.02 -14.94
CA LEU A 120 19.12 -13.80 -13.93
C LEU A 120 17.98 -12.95 -13.34
N ALA A 121 16.74 -13.36 -13.60
CA ALA A 121 15.54 -12.68 -13.11
C ALA A 121 15.17 -13.15 -11.69
N SER A 122 14.63 -12.22 -10.89
CA SER A 122 13.94 -12.54 -9.64
C SER A 122 12.52 -13.07 -9.90
N ASP A 123 11.84 -13.51 -8.85
CA ASP A 123 10.39 -13.59 -8.86
C ASP A 123 9.78 -12.18 -9.01
N SER A 124 8.51 -12.12 -9.42
CA SER A 124 7.73 -10.87 -9.41
C SER A 124 6.99 -10.72 -8.08
N TRP A 125 7.15 -9.56 -7.44
CA TRP A 125 6.44 -9.19 -6.21
C TRP A 125 5.35 -8.17 -6.51
N ASN A 126 4.31 -8.17 -5.69
CA ASN A 126 3.20 -7.20 -5.77
C ASN A 126 3.13 -6.40 -4.49
N PHE A 127 2.71 -5.13 -4.56
CA PHE A 127 2.43 -4.31 -3.38
C PHE A 127 1.42 -3.21 -3.74
N TYR A 128 0.85 -2.58 -2.72
CA TYR A 128 0.11 -1.32 -2.86
C TYR A 128 0.96 -0.17 -2.33
N SER A 129 1.06 0.94 -3.05
CA SER A 129 1.54 2.18 -2.44
C SER A 129 0.51 2.70 -1.43
N GLU A 130 0.99 3.33 -0.35
CA GLU A 130 0.08 3.98 0.61
C GLU A 130 -0.81 5.00 -0.10
N GLY A 131 -2.10 4.98 0.25
CA GLY A 131 -3.07 5.95 -0.22
C GLY A 131 -2.95 7.28 0.53
N THR A 132 -3.70 8.28 0.09
CA THR A 132 -3.94 9.45 0.92
C THR A 132 -4.95 9.10 2.00
N SER A 133 -4.63 9.41 3.25
CA SER A 133 -5.65 9.42 4.30
C SER A 133 -6.48 10.69 4.13
N THR A 134 -7.77 10.55 3.86
CA THR A 134 -8.72 11.65 4.00
C THR A 134 -9.25 11.62 5.43
N GLU A 135 -9.20 12.76 6.11
CA GLU A 135 -9.95 12.93 7.35
C GLU A 135 -11.45 12.75 7.03
N ASN A 136 -12.14 12.00 7.88
CA ASN A 136 -13.55 11.71 7.78
C ASN A 136 -14.07 11.67 9.21
N PHE A 137 -14.83 12.70 9.61
CA PHE A 137 -15.41 12.78 10.93
C PHE A 137 -16.91 12.49 10.86
N ALA A 138 -17.46 11.98 11.96
CA ALA A 138 -18.91 11.88 12.07
C ALA A 138 -19.47 13.22 12.53
N PRO A 139 -20.68 13.61 12.09
CA PRO A 139 -21.31 14.85 12.52
C PRO A 139 -21.42 14.95 14.03
N PHE A 140 -21.37 16.15 14.58
CA PHE A 140 -21.75 16.37 15.97
C PHE A 140 -23.25 16.10 16.17
N PRO A 141 -23.67 15.61 17.36
CA PRO A 141 -25.09 15.48 17.67
C PRO A 141 -25.80 16.83 17.50
N ALA A 142 -26.91 16.84 16.75
CA ALA A 142 -27.60 18.09 16.42
C ALA A 142 -28.18 18.77 17.67
N GLU A 143 -28.13 20.10 17.74
CA GLU A 143 -28.80 20.88 18.78
C GLU A 143 -30.29 21.00 18.44
N ILE A 144 -31.16 20.38 19.26
CA ILE A 144 -32.61 20.34 19.04
C ILE A 144 -33.32 21.40 19.89
N ASN A 145 -34.14 22.21 19.23
CA ASN A 145 -35.01 23.21 19.86
C ASN A 145 -36.48 22.85 19.62
N VAL A 146 -37.31 23.02 20.65
CA VAL A 146 -38.77 22.78 20.58
C VAL A 146 -39.52 23.98 21.13
N SER A 147 -40.49 24.49 20.38
CA SER A 147 -41.36 25.59 20.80
C SER A 147 -42.84 25.27 20.55
N ASP A 148 -43.69 25.63 21.51
CA ASP A 148 -45.15 25.49 21.38
C ASP A 148 -45.73 26.62 20.52
N ASN A 149 -46.54 26.27 19.53
CA ASN A 149 -47.23 27.24 18.67
C ASN A 149 -48.54 27.76 19.28
N GLY A 150 -49.03 27.13 20.36
CA GLY A 150 -50.27 27.52 21.05
C GLY A 150 -51.56 27.10 20.35
N ASP A 151 -51.47 26.24 19.33
CA ASP A 151 -52.58 25.75 18.52
C ASP A 151 -52.70 24.21 18.52
N GLY A 152 -52.00 23.55 19.46
CA GLY A 152 -51.90 22.09 19.53
C GLY A 152 -50.76 21.51 18.69
N THR A 153 -49.92 22.36 18.10
CA THR A 153 -48.68 21.96 17.41
C THR A 153 -47.44 22.51 18.08
N VAL A 154 -46.32 21.82 17.90
CA VAL A 154 -44.98 22.31 18.25
C VAL A 154 -44.15 22.49 16.99
N ASN A 155 -43.32 23.52 16.98
CA ASN A 155 -42.21 23.60 16.04
C ASN A 155 -40.99 22.90 16.66
N VAL A 156 -40.42 21.97 15.89
CA VAL A 156 -39.18 21.26 16.23
C VAL A 156 -38.15 21.69 15.21
N SER A 157 -37.04 22.28 15.66
CA SER A 157 -35.93 22.68 14.80
C SER A 157 -34.61 22.10 15.31
N TRP A 158 -33.65 21.94 14.41
CA TRP A 158 -32.34 21.40 14.74
C TRP A 158 -31.24 22.08 13.93
N VAL A 159 -30.04 22.10 14.51
CA VAL A 159 -28.80 22.55 13.86
C VAL A 159 -27.77 21.45 14.01
N GLY A 160 -27.26 20.94 12.88
CA GLY A 160 -26.14 20.01 12.83
C GLY A 160 -24.88 20.70 12.35
N GLU A 161 -23.74 20.22 12.85
CA GLU A 161 -22.40 20.66 12.47
C GLU A 161 -21.52 19.43 12.24
N ASP A 162 -20.52 19.58 11.37
CA ASP A 162 -19.56 18.55 11.04
C ASP A 162 -18.18 19.19 10.83
N LEU A 163 -17.08 18.48 11.14
CA LEU A 163 -15.74 19.07 11.13
C LEU A 163 -15.16 19.21 9.72
N ASP A 164 -15.52 18.31 8.82
CA ASP A 164 -15.11 18.27 7.42
C ASP A 164 -16.17 18.86 6.47
N ASP A 165 -17.18 19.51 7.03
CA ASP A 165 -18.23 20.28 6.33
C ASP A 165 -19.00 19.43 5.29
N ASP A 166 -19.14 18.12 5.50
CA ASP A 166 -19.78 17.19 4.55
C ASP A 166 -21.14 16.65 5.03
N LEU A 167 -21.72 17.26 6.07
CA LEU A 167 -23.05 16.95 6.58
C LEU A 167 -24.11 16.98 5.47
N SER A 168 -24.87 15.88 5.33
CA SER A 168 -25.72 15.63 4.17
C SER A 168 -27.21 15.73 4.49
N THR A 169 -27.70 14.91 5.42
CA THR A 169 -29.14 14.76 5.68
C THR A 169 -29.45 14.44 7.14
N TYR A 170 -30.74 14.51 7.49
CA TYR A 170 -31.25 14.10 8.80
C TYR A 170 -32.37 13.07 8.68
N ASP A 171 -32.44 12.15 9.63
CA ASP A 171 -33.70 11.47 9.97
C ASP A 171 -34.25 12.05 11.26
N VAL A 172 -35.55 12.36 11.28
CA VAL A 172 -36.20 12.95 12.45
C VAL A 172 -37.31 12.05 12.91
N TYR A 173 -37.24 11.66 14.17
CA TYR A 173 -38.25 10.84 14.81
C TYR A 173 -38.91 11.61 15.95
N ILE A 174 -40.23 11.51 16.04
CA ILE A 174 -41.01 12.11 17.12
C ILE A 174 -42.05 11.11 17.60
N GLY A 175 -42.14 10.94 18.91
CA GLY A 175 -43.09 10.00 19.49
C GLY A 175 -43.05 9.97 21.00
N THR A 176 -43.56 8.89 21.58
CA THR A 176 -43.51 8.69 23.04
C THR A 176 -42.62 7.50 23.38
N SER A 177 -42.28 7.34 24.65
CA SER A 177 -41.49 6.18 25.10
C SER A 177 -42.12 4.86 24.59
N GLY A 178 -41.31 4.05 23.90
CA GLY A 178 -41.74 2.79 23.28
C GLY A 178 -42.51 2.91 21.96
N ASN A 179 -42.75 4.13 21.45
CA ASN A 179 -43.42 4.37 20.16
C ASN A 179 -42.86 5.64 19.49
N LEU A 180 -41.61 5.54 19.03
CA LEU A 180 -40.93 6.58 18.27
C LEU A 180 -41.23 6.37 16.77
N VAL A 181 -41.66 7.41 16.06
CA VAL A 181 -42.08 7.32 14.66
C VAL A 181 -41.18 8.19 13.79
N LEU A 182 -40.71 7.65 12.66
CA LEU A 182 -39.97 8.41 11.66
C LEU A 182 -40.90 9.42 10.99
N ILE A 183 -40.61 10.70 11.18
CA ILE A 183 -41.40 11.82 10.65
C ILE A 183 -40.81 12.33 9.35
N LEU A 184 -39.48 12.44 9.28
CA LEU A 184 -38.74 12.85 8.09
C LEU A 184 -37.57 11.89 7.87
N GLU A 185 -37.43 11.38 6.65
CA GLU A 185 -36.34 10.50 6.23
C GLU A 185 -35.43 11.24 5.25
N ASN A 186 -34.12 11.16 5.46
CA ASN A 186 -33.07 11.78 4.63
C ASN A 186 -33.40 13.21 4.21
N THR A 187 -33.89 14.03 5.15
CA THR A 187 -34.32 15.40 4.87
C THR A 187 -33.15 16.38 4.95
N THR A 188 -33.21 17.42 4.13
CA THR A 188 -32.34 18.60 4.25
C THR A 188 -33.03 19.77 4.96
N ASN A 189 -34.28 19.57 5.38
CA ASN A 189 -34.96 20.54 6.23
C ASN A 189 -34.26 20.62 7.59
N VAL A 190 -34.42 21.75 8.27
CA VAL A 190 -33.89 22.01 9.63
C VAL A 190 -34.99 22.27 10.65
N ASN A 191 -36.25 22.03 10.26
CA ASN A 191 -37.40 22.10 11.15
C ASN A 191 -38.58 21.28 10.62
N THR A 192 -39.52 20.98 11.51
CA THR A 192 -40.83 20.40 11.23
C THR A 192 -41.86 20.86 12.25
N ASN A 193 -43.15 20.78 11.91
CA ASN A 193 -44.23 20.96 12.87
C ASN A 193 -44.84 19.61 13.23
N TYR A 194 -45.21 19.41 14.49
CA TYR A 194 -45.76 18.17 14.99
C TYR A 194 -46.99 18.41 15.88
N ASN A 195 -48.05 17.64 15.66
CA ASN A 195 -49.25 17.70 16.49
C ASN A 195 -49.03 16.91 17.79
N PHE A 196 -49.29 17.52 18.95
CA PHE A 196 -49.09 16.88 20.24
C PHE A 196 -50.35 16.91 21.11
N THR A 197 -50.38 16.06 22.14
CA THR A 197 -51.43 16.10 23.17
C THR A 197 -50.86 16.73 24.44
N ALA A 198 -51.50 17.81 24.91
CA ALA A 198 -51.10 18.52 26.13
C ALA A 198 -51.02 17.58 27.34
N GLY A 199 -50.00 17.78 28.18
CA GLY A 199 -49.70 16.96 29.36
C GLY A 199 -49.07 15.59 29.04
N LYS A 200 -48.81 15.25 27.77
CA LYS A 200 -48.10 14.03 27.38
C LYS A 200 -46.63 14.35 27.06
N GLN A 201 -45.71 13.52 27.56
CA GLN A 201 -44.29 13.64 27.25
C GLN A 201 -43.97 13.00 25.90
N TYR A 202 -43.25 13.75 25.07
CA TYR A 202 -42.74 13.31 23.77
C TYR A 202 -41.22 13.33 23.76
N ILE A 203 -40.65 12.49 22.90
CA ILE A 203 -39.24 12.39 22.56
C ILE A 203 -39.10 12.89 21.13
N VAL A 204 -38.13 13.77 20.91
CA VAL A 204 -37.62 14.12 19.57
C VAL A 204 -36.23 13.54 19.47
N GLN A 205 -35.99 12.76 18.42
CA GLN A 205 -34.67 12.23 18.07
C GLN A 205 -34.30 12.75 16.68
N VAL A 206 -33.09 13.27 16.53
CA VAL A 206 -32.52 13.66 15.25
C VAL A 206 -31.26 12.83 15.01
N VAL A 207 -31.20 12.17 13.85
CA VAL A 207 -30.03 11.44 13.38
C VAL A 207 -29.40 12.25 12.26
N SER A 208 -28.25 12.88 12.53
CA SER A 208 -27.44 13.58 11.52
C SER A 208 -26.65 12.55 10.70
N LYS A 209 -26.56 12.74 9.39
CA LYS A 209 -25.81 11.86 8.47
C LYS A 209 -24.94 12.69 7.53
N ASP A 210 -23.67 12.33 7.43
CA ASP A 210 -22.75 12.92 6.45
C ASP A 210 -22.79 12.21 5.09
N SER A 211 -21.91 12.62 4.17
CA SER A 211 -21.79 12.09 2.81
C SER A 211 -21.15 10.69 2.75
N ASN A 212 -20.42 10.30 3.80
CA ASN A 212 -19.77 9.01 4.00
C ASN A 212 -20.66 8.02 4.79
N ASN A 213 -21.91 8.39 5.09
CA ASN A 213 -22.86 7.67 5.93
C ASN A 213 -22.44 7.48 7.40
N ASN A 214 -21.49 8.27 7.92
CA ASN A 214 -21.34 8.31 9.38
C ASN A 214 -22.53 9.09 9.97
N THR A 215 -22.83 8.77 11.23
CA THR A 215 -24.03 9.30 11.88
C THR A 215 -23.76 9.69 13.32
N SER A 216 -24.52 10.66 13.79
CA SER A 216 -24.68 10.95 15.21
C SER A 216 -26.15 11.13 15.54
N THR A 217 -26.48 10.94 16.82
CA THR A 217 -27.86 11.00 17.28
C THR A 217 -27.95 11.93 18.48
N SER A 218 -28.94 12.82 18.46
CA SER A 218 -29.34 13.63 19.60
C SER A 218 -30.81 13.39 19.93
N GLU A 219 -31.15 13.55 21.21
CA GLU A 219 -32.51 13.43 21.71
C GLU A 219 -32.84 14.59 22.64
N THR A 220 -34.08 15.04 22.60
CA THR A 220 -34.66 15.93 23.61
C THR A 220 -36.08 15.52 23.94
N TYR A 221 -36.60 16.05 25.04
CA TYR A 221 -37.92 15.73 25.56
C TYR A 221 -38.72 17.02 25.69
N PHE A 222 -40.00 16.98 25.33
CA PHE A 222 -40.90 18.11 25.56
C PHE A 222 -42.24 17.65 26.17
N THR A 223 -42.87 18.57 26.89
CA THR A 223 -44.23 18.46 27.41
C THR A 223 -44.74 19.89 27.59
N PHE A 224 -45.91 20.18 27.04
CA PHE A 224 -46.61 21.45 27.22
C PHE A 224 -47.99 21.20 27.82
#